data_AF-A0A1R0ZRI6-F1
#
_entry.id   AF-A0A1R0ZRI6-F1
#
_cell.length_a   1.000
_cell.length_b   1.000
_cell.length_c   1.000
_cell.angle_alpha   90.00
_cell.angle_beta   90.00
_cell.angle_gamma   90.00
#
_symmetry.space_group_name_H-M   'P 1'
#
loop_
_entity.id
_entity.type
_entity.pdbx_description
1 polymer ?
#
loop_
_entity_poly.entity_id
_entity_poly.type
_entity_poly.pdbx_seq_one_letter_code
_entity_poly.pdbx_strand_id
1 'polypeptide(L)'
;MNTLKYLLILFLLSLSIGCTGETKTTSEQSISRSYLEEKGYRISSKDGQVESYELTEQKLSVLPYMMYWGLQRVNPSDYIGKTIHIQKFTVTNHPLSKDKVDVFVYLADGQPIGGTSFPYGDTTDGGYWSIEGKNLEDIQGMSYQEWRKSWTEKYKSTSPDEA
;
A
#
# COMPACT_ATOMS: atom_id res chain seq x y z
N MET A 1 -10.85 -58.37 4.13
CA MET A 1 -11.84 -57.29 3.90
C MET A 1 -11.56 -56.00 4.69
N ASN A 2 -10.38 -55.85 5.33
CA ASN A 2 -10.08 -54.68 6.18
C ASN A 2 -9.07 -53.72 5.54
N THR A 3 -8.26 -54.18 4.57
CA THR A 3 -7.27 -53.35 3.85
C THR A 3 -7.90 -52.32 2.92
N LEU A 4 -9.07 -52.63 2.33
CA LEU A 4 -9.82 -51.72 1.46
C LEU A 4 -10.47 -50.55 2.25
N LYS A 5 -10.79 -50.74 3.53
CA LYS A 5 -11.33 -49.69 4.40
C LYS A 5 -10.28 -48.66 4.78
N TYR A 6 -9.03 -49.08 5.04
CA TYR A 6 -7.95 -48.15 5.39
C TYR A 6 -7.46 -47.33 4.18
N LEU A 7 -7.55 -47.88 2.96
CA LEU A 7 -7.23 -47.14 1.74
C LEU A 7 -8.21 -45.98 1.47
N LEU A 8 -9.49 -46.17 1.84
CA LEU A 8 -10.52 -45.15 1.68
C LEU A 8 -10.39 -44.02 2.72
N ILE A 9 -9.90 -44.34 3.92
CA ILE A 9 -9.65 -43.36 5.00
C ILE A 9 -8.41 -42.50 4.70
N LEU A 10 -7.37 -43.06 4.07
CA LEU A 10 -6.18 -42.29 3.66
C LEU A 10 -6.47 -41.30 2.53
N PHE A 11 -7.41 -41.63 1.63
CA PHE A 11 -7.80 -40.77 0.51
C PHE A 11 -8.70 -39.58 0.93
N LEU A 12 -9.34 -39.66 2.09
CA LEU A 12 -10.15 -38.58 2.67
C LEU A 12 -9.33 -37.54 3.45
N LEU A 13 -8.07 -37.86 3.81
CA LEU A 13 -7.17 -36.97 4.55
C LEU A 13 -6.29 -36.07 3.66
N SER A 14 -6.31 -36.25 2.34
CA SER A 14 -5.43 -35.53 1.39
C SER A 14 -6.04 -34.28 0.75
N LEU A 15 -7.29 -33.90 1.08
CA LEU A 15 -8.03 -32.84 0.39
C LEU A 15 -8.00 -31.45 1.08
N SER A 16 -7.17 -31.22 2.09
CA SER A 16 -7.16 -29.95 2.84
C SER A 16 -5.80 -29.27 2.87
N ILE A 17 -5.21 -29.04 1.70
CA ILE A 17 -4.20 -28.00 1.51
C ILE A 17 -4.65 -27.12 0.34
N GLY A 18 -5.79 -26.46 0.51
CA GLY A 18 -6.22 -25.38 -0.36
C GLY A 18 -5.55 -24.09 0.10
N CYS A 19 -4.40 -23.76 -0.48
CA CYS A 19 -3.73 -22.47 -0.30
C CYS A 19 -4.72 -21.34 -0.60
N THR A 20 -5.18 -20.65 0.44
CA THR A 20 -6.22 -19.60 0.36
C THR A 20 -5.66 -18.22 -0.03
N GLY A 21 -4.43 -18.17 -0.55
CA GLY A 21 -3.70 -16.92 -0.81
C GLY A 21 -3.99 -16.24 -2.15
N GLU A 22 -4.42 -16.99 -3.17
CA GLU A 22 -4.57 -16.43 -4.54
C GLU A 22 -5.84 -15.59 -4.71
N THR A 23 -6.91 -15.89 -3.97
CA THR A 23 -8.21 -15.22 -4.14
C THR A 23 -8.19 -13.79 -3.60
N LYS A 24 -7.56 -13.56 -2.44
CA LYS A 24 -7.48 -12.23 -1.81
C LYS A 24 -6.68 -11.26 -2.67
N THR A 25 -5.48 -11.64 -3.11
CA THR A 25 -4.61 -10.82 -3.97
C THR A 25 -5.28 -10.46 -5.29
N THR A 26 -6.02 -11.40 -5.89
CA THR A 26 -6.76 -11.15 -7.13
C THR A 26 -7.89 -10.13 -6.93
N SER A 27 -8.60 -10.21 -5.80
CA SER A 27 -9.67 -9.26 -5.48
C SER A 27 -9.15 -7.84 -5.21
N GLU A 28 -8.07 -7.70 -4.43
CA GLU A 28 -7.45 -6.41 -4.12
C GLU A 28 -6.85 -5.74 -5.36
N GLN A 29 -6.26 -6.54 -6.27
CA GLN A 29 -5.78 -6.03 -7.55
C GLN A 29 -6.93 -5.48 -8.40
N SER A 30 -8.08 -6.16 -8.44
CA SER A 30 -9.26 -5.69 -9.18
C SER A 30 -9.83 -4.40 -8.58
N ILE A 31 -9.93 -4.32 -7.25
CA ILE A 31 -10.43 -3.13 -6.55
C ILE A 31 -9.48 -1.94 -6.77
N SER A 32 -8.18 -2.17 -6.68
CA SER A 32 -7.17 -1.13 -6.94
C SER A 32 -7.22 -0.64 -8.39
N ARG A 33 -7.44 -1.55 -9.35
CA ARG A 33 -7.64 -1.20 -10.75
C ARG A 33 -8.83 -0.26 -10.93
N SER A 34 -10.00 -0.62 -10.40
CA SER A 34 -11.20 0.22 -10.51
C SER A 34 -10.98 1.60 -9.89
N TYR A 35 -10.32 1.67 -8.72
CA TYR A 35 -9.97 2.93 -8.08
C TYR A 35 -9.09 3.85 -8.95
N LEU A 36 -8.13 3.29 -9.69
CA LEU A 36 -7.29 4.07 -10.61
C LEU A 36 -8.06 4.49 -11.87
N GLU A 37 -8.91 3.62 -12.40
CA GLU A 37 -9.73 3.93 -13.58
C GLU A 37 -10.78 5.02 -13.29
N GLU A 38 -11.39 5.00 -12.11
CA GLU A 38 -12.31 6.06 -11.63
C GLU A 38 -11.64 7.42 -11.48
N LYS A 39 -10.33 7.45 -11.18
CA LYS A 39 -9.51 8.67 -11.19
C LYS A 39 -9.14 9.13 -12.61
N GLY A 40 -9.49 8.36 -13.64
CA GLY A 40 -9.21 8.67 -15.05
C GLY A 40 -7.87 8.15 -15.55
N TYR A 41 -7.18 7.30 -14.79
CA TYR A 41 -5.90 6.74 -15.21
C TYR A 41 -6.08 5.54 -16.13
N ARG A 42 -5.14 5.36 -17.06
CA ARG A 42 -5.14 4.22 -18.01
C ARG A 42 -4.04 3.25 -17.64
N ILE A 43 -4.41 2.03 -17.26
CA ILE A 43 -3.47 1.00 -16.80
C ILE A 43 -2.71 0.39 -17.99
N SER A 44 -1.37 0.50 -17.96
CA SER A 44 -0.46 -0.11 -18.93
C SER A 44 0.03 -1.49 -18.48
N SER A 45 0.31 -1.68 -17.19
CA SER A 45 0.70 -2.97 -16.62
C SER A 45 0.27 -3.07 -15.15
N LYS A 46 0.21 -4.30 -14.66
CA LYS A 46 -0.07 -4.64 -13.28
C LYS A 46 1.09 -5.46 -12.75
N ASP A 47 1.72 -4.99 -11.69
CA ASP A 47 2.88 -5.65 -11.10
C ASP A 47 2.46 -6.45 -9.85
N GLY A 48 1.23 -6.21 -9.36
CA GLY A 48 0.64 -6.93 -8.23
C GLY A 48 1.07 -6.36 -6.88
N GLN A 49 0.99 -7.19 -5.84
CA GLN A 49 1.37 -6.78 -4.50
C GLN A 49 2.90 -6.67 -4.41
N VAL A 50 3.41 -5.48 -4.08
CA VAL A 50 4.85 -5.23 -3.97
C VAL A 50 5.32 -5.12 -2.53
N GLU A 51 4.41 -4.80 -1.60
CA GLU A 51 4.71 -4.73 -0.17
C GLU A 51 3.45 -5.02 0.65
N SER A 52 3.65 -5.45 1.90
CA SER A 52 2.62 -5.52 2.92
C SER A 52 3.27 -5.24 4.28
N TYR A 53 2.66 -4.40 5.11
CA TYR A 53 3.15 -4.12 6.47
C TYR A 53 2.03 -3.73 7.42
N GLU A 54 2.21 -3.95 8.71
CA GLU A 54 1.35 -3.35 9.74
C GLU A 54 1.75 -1.89 9.97
N LEU A 55 0.80 -0.96 9.96
CA LEU A 55 1.07 0.43 10.27
C LEU A 55 1.19 0.62 11.78
N THR A 56 2.37 1.01 12.24
CA THR A 56 2.64 1.37 13.63
C THR A 56 2.96 2.86 13.76
N GLU A 57 2.81 3.43 14.97
CA GLU A 57 3.28 4.79 15.24
C GLU A 57 4.77 4.94 14.96
N GLN A 58 5.57 3.91 15.25
CA GLN A 58 6.99 3.89 14.92
C GLN A 58 7.23 4.09 13.42
N LYS A 59 6.48 3.40 12.54
CA LYS A 59 6.56 3.63 11.09
C LYS A 59 6.18 5.06 10.71
N LEU A 60 5.20 5.66 11.36
CA LEU A 60 4.86 7.08 11.10
C LEU A 60 5.97 8.03 11.53
N SER A 61 6.85 7.64 12.45
CA SER A 61 7.95 8.48 12.95
C SER A 61 9.27 8.37 12.16
N VAL A 62 9.40 7.42 11.23
CA VAL A 62 10.67 7.14 10.53
C VAL A 62 10.53 7.18 9.00
N LEU A 63 11.62 7.54 8.32
CA LEU A 63 11.71 7.41 6.88
C LEU A 63 11.78 5.93 6.46
N PRO A 64 11.24 5.56 5.28
CA PRO A 64 10.53 6.42 4.34
C PRO A 64 9.03 6.59 4.65
N TYR A 65 8.47 5.78 5.55
CA TYR A 65 7.04 5.70 5.83
C TYR A 65 6.42 7.02 6.29
N MET A 66 7.14 7.84 7.07
CA MET A 66 6.74 9.20 7.43
C MET A 66 6.35 10.03 6.19
N MET A 67 7.16 9.97 5.13
CA MET A 67 6.89 10.71 3.89
C MET A 67 5.76 10.07 3.09
N TYR A 68 5.71 8.75 3.00
CA TYR A 68 4.64 8.05 2.28
C TYR A 68 3.26 8.34 2.86
N TRP A 69 3.15 8.35 4.20
CA TRP A 69 1.92 8.69 4.90
C TRP A 69 1.63 10.19 4.90
N GLY A 70 2.65 11.04 4.87
CA GLY A 70 2.49 12.49 4.64
C GLY A 70 1.88 12.85 3.28
N LEU A 71 1.96 11.97 2.29
CA LEU A 71 1.36 12.16 0.96
C LEU A 71 -0.09 11.68 0.86
N GLN A 72 -0.66 11.15 1.95
CA GLN A 72 -2.05 10.70 2.00
C GLN A 72 -2.97 11.80 2.52
N ARG A 73 -4.21 11.85 2.00
CA ARG A 73 -5.25 12.76 2.53
C ARG A 73 -5.97 12.21 3.76
N VAL A 74 -5.89 10.90 3.97
CA VAL A 74 -6.50 10.26 5.14
C VAL A 74 -5.67 10.51 6.39
N ASN A 75 -6.31 10.45 7.56
CA ASN A 75 -5.60 10.53 8.84
C ASN A 75 -4.91 9.18 9.15
N PRO A 76 -3.57 9.12 9.24
CA PRO A 76 -2.87 7.86 9.48
C PRO A 76 -3.25 7.17 10.79
N SER A 77 -3.66 7.94 11.81
CA SER A 77 -4.08 7.40 13.10
C SER A 77 -5.25 6.43 13.00
N ASP A 78 -6.11 6.56 11.99
CA ASP A 78 -7.28 5.69 11.78
C ASP A 78 -6.90 4.29 11.27
N TYR A 79 -5.63 4.11 10.90
CA TYR A 79 -5.10 2.89 10.29
C TYR A 79 -3.98 2.23 11.13
N ILE A 80 -3.63 2.79 12.29
CA ILE A 80 -2.65 2.17 13.20
C ILE A 80 -3.15 0.78 13.62
N GLY A 81 -2.26 -0.21 13.61
CA GLY A 81 -2.54 -1.62 13.88
C GLY A 81 -3.15 -2.39 12.70
N LYS A 82 -3.45 -1.70 11.58
CA LYS A 82 -3.96 -2.37 10.38
C LYS A 82 -2.82 -2.81 9.46
N THR A 83 -3.05 -3.92 8.77
CA THR A 83 -2.19 -4.33 7.65
C THR A 83 -2.51 -3.51 6.41
N ILE A 84 -1.46 -2.91 5.86
CA ILE A 84 -1.46 -2.11 4.64
C ILE A 84 -0.87 -2.96 3.53
N HIS A 85 -1.69 -3.25 2.52
CA HIS A 85 -1.24 -3.92 1.29
C HIS A 85 -0.94 -2.88 0.22
N ILE A 86 0.17 -3.02 -0.50
CA ILE A 86 0.54 -2.09 -1.57
C ILE A 86 0.51 -2.81 -2.91
N GLN A 87 -0.37 -2.36 -3.80
CA GLN A 87 -0.50 -2.86 -5.17
C GLN A 87 0.15 -1.88 -6.15
N LYS A 88 1.05 -2.36 -7.00
CA LYS A 88 1.74 -1.55 -8.00
C LYS A 88 1.11 -1.69 -9.39
N PHE A 89 0.94 -0.55 -10.04
CA PHE A 89 0.49 -0.43 -11.43
C PHE A 89 1.38 0.57 -12.16
N THR A 90 1.62 0.33 -13.44
CA THR A 90 2.12 1.37 -14.33
C THR A 90 0.94 1.94 -15.11
N VAL A 91 0.77 3.26 -15.05
CA VAL A 91 -0.36 3.97 -15.68
C VAL A 91 0.14 5.01 -16.68
N THR A 92 -0.79 5.47 -17.51
CA THR A 92 -0.68 6.66 -18.35
C THR A 92 -1.84 7.60 -18.02
N ASN A 93 -1.82 8.83 -18.56
CA ASN A 93 -2.80 9.87 -18.24
C ASN A 93 -2.76 10.30 -16.75
N HIS A 94 -1.56 10.36 -16.18
CA HIS A 94 -1.34 10.77 -14.79
C HIS A 94 -0.81 12.22 -14.74
N PRO A 95 -1.25 13.09 -13.81
CA PRO A 95 -0.82 14.49 -13.76
C PRO A 95 0.69 14.69 -13.60
N LEU A 96 1.36 13.75 -12.94
CA LEU A 96 2.81 13.83 -12.66
C LEU A 96 3.69 13.84 -13.93
N SER A 97 3.31 13.12 -14.97
CA SER A 97 4.11 13.01 -16.19
C SER A 97 3.24 12.73 -17.41
N LYS A 98 3.66 13.25 -18.57
CA LYS A 98 3.03 12.91 -19.86
C LYS A 98 3.31 11.46 -20.27
N ASP A 99 4.38 10.88 -19.74
CA ASP A 99 4.77 9.49 -19.99
C ASP A 99 4.11 8.54 -18.98
N LYS A 100 4.69 7.34 -18.82
CA LYS A 100 4.24 6.36 -17.84
C LYS A 100 4.61 6.81 -16.41
N VAL A 101 3.77 6.41 -15.47
CA VAL A 101 3.96 6.66 -14.04
C VAL A 101 3.69 5.35 -13.29
N ASP A 102 4.58 5.00 -12.37
CA ASP A 102 4.32 3.94 -11.41
C ASP A 102 3.44 4.49 -10.28
N VAL A 103 2.35 3.79 -10.00
CA VAL A 103 1.39 4.13 -8.96
C VAL A 103 1.28 2.96 -7.98
N PHE A 104 1.39 3.29 -6.70
CA PHE A 104 1.35 2.37 -5.58
C PHE A 104 0.06 2.63 -4.81
N VAL A 105 -0.95 1.78 -5.00
CA VAL A 105 -2.25 1.88 -4.32
C VAL A 105 -2.16 1.23 -2.95
N TYR A 106 -2.52 1.97 -1.91
CA TYR A 106 -2.46 1.50 -0.53
C TYR A 106 -3.85 1.00 -0.15
N LEU A 107 -3.95 -0.23 0.35
CA LEU A 107 -5.19 -0.81 0.82
C LEU A 107 -5.11 -1.11 2.31
N ALA A 108 -6.16 -0.75 3.04
CA ALA A 108 -6.41 -1.22 4.40
C ALA A 108 -7.77 -1.92 4.41
N ASP A 109 -7.85 -3.07 5.08
CA ASP A 109 -9.07 -3.92 5.10
C ASP A 109 -9.62 -4.22 3.70
N GLY A 110 -8.72 -4.37 2.71
CA GLY A 110 -9.06 -4.64 1.31
C GLY A 110 -9.65 -3.43 0.54
N GLN A 111 -9.67 -2.23 1.12
CA GLN A 111 -10.19 -1.02 0.49
C GLN A 111 -9.07 -0.01 0.20
N PRO A 112 -9.08 0.68 -0.96
CA PRO A 112 -8.11 1.72 -1.28
C PRO A 112 -8.27 2.91 -0.34
N ILE A 113 -7.15 3.37 0.24
CA ILE A 113 -7.10 4.53 1.15
C ILE A 113 -6.32 5.70 0.56
N GLY A 114 -5.65 5.48 -0.58
CA GLY A 114 -4.74 6.42 -1.19
C GLY A 114 -3.63 5.72 -1.94
N GLY A 115 -2.47 6.36 -1.99
CA GLY A 115 -1.29 5.83 -2.64
C GLY A 115 -0.24 6.89 -2.93
N THR A 116 0.85 6.43 -3.54
CA THR A 116 1.93 7.30 -4.03
C THR A 116 2.17 7.07 -5.52
N SER A 117 2.85 8.00 -6.16
CA SER A 117 3.25 7.91 -7.56
C SER A 117 4.72 8.28 -7.76
N PHE A 118 5.32 7.71 -8.80
CA PHE A 118 6.72 7.91 -9.15
C PHE A 118 6.90 7.84 -10.68
N PRO A 119 7.72 8.68 -11.31
CA PRO A 119 7.96 8.60 -12.76
C PRO A 119 8.49 7.22 -13.18
N TYR A 120 7.89 6.63 -14.22
CA TYR A 120 8.26 5.27 -14.63
C TYR A 120 9.70 5.21 -15.17
N GLY A 121 10.47 4.22 -14.69
CA GLY A 121 11.84 3.98 -15.14
C GLY A 121 12.86 5.03 -14.67
N ASP A 122 12.44 5.98 -13.84
CA ASP A 122 13.35 6.90 -13.17
C ASP A 122 14.07 6.15 -12.04
N THR A 123 15.38 6.35 -11.96
CA THR A 123 16.25 5.80 -10.92
C THR A 123 16.99 6.91 -10.16
N THR A 124 16.62 8.16 -10.39
CA THR A 124 17.20 9.31 -9.69
C THR A 124 16.74 9.33 -8.25
N ASP A 125 17.62 9.81 -7.37
CA ASP A 125 17.28 10.03 -5.97
C ASP A 125 16.26 11.17 -5.88
N GLY A 126 14.98 10.80 -5.70
CA GLY A 126 13.85 11.71 -5.63
C GLY A 126 12.80 11.23 -4.64
N GLY A 127 11.95 12.16 -4.19
CA GLY A 127 10.78 11.84 -3.36
C GLY A 127 9.63 11.26 -4.19
N TYR A 128 8.70 10.57 -3.53
CA TYR A 128 7.44 10.18 -4.14
C TYR A 128 6.46 11.37 -4.17
N TRP A 129 5.46 11.29 -5.06
CA TRP A 129 4.31 12.18 -5.06
C TRP A 129 3.07 11.47 -4.54
N SER A 130 2.01 12.23 -4.24
CA SER A 130 0.69 11.63 -3.96
C SER A 130 0.17 10.86 -5.17
N ILE A 131 -0.89 10.08 -4.98
CA ILE A 131 -1.58 9.40 -6.08
C ILE A 131 -2.18 10.36 -7.13
N GLU A 132 -2.23 11.67 -6.86
CA GLU A 132 -2.63 12.70 -7.84
C GLU A 132 -1.46 13.50 -8.39
N GLY A 133 -0.22 13.09 -8.13
CA GLY A 133 0.98 13.78 -8.58
C GLY A 133 1.28 15.08 -7.83
N LYS A 134 0.73 15.25 -6.61
CA LYS A 134 0.97 16.44 -5.78
C LYS A 134 2.14 16.22 -4.83
N ASN A 135 2.87 17.30 -4.53
CA ASN A 135 3.89 17.27 -3.50
C ASN A 135 3.25 17.34 -2.09
N LEU A 136 4.06 17.19 -1.06
CA LEU A 136 3.60 17.19 0.33
C LEU A 136 2.95 18.53 0.74
N GLU A 137 3.53 19.65 0.33
CA GLU A 137 3.05 20.99 0.71
C GLU A 137 1.68 21.29 0.08
N ASP A 138 1.46 20.85 -1.17
CA ASP A 138 0.16 20.93 -1.85
C ASP A 138 -0.93 20.08 -1.17
N ILE A 139 -0.54 18.97 -0.53
CA ILE A 139 -1.46 18.07 0.18
C ILE A 139 -1.76 18.61 1.58
N GLN A 140 -0.73 19.06 2.29
CA GLN A 140 -0.82 19.44 3.70
C GLN A 140 -1.21 20.92 3.90
N GLY A 141 -1.09 21.74 2.86
CA GLY A 141 -1.41 23.17 2.91
C GLY A 141 -0.47 23.98 3.81
N MET A 142 0.73 23.45 4.08
CA MET A 142 1.76 24.08 4.91
C MET A 142 3.15 23.71 4.41
N SER A 143 4.16 24.46 4.82
CA SER A 143 5.55 24.17 4.43
C SER A 143 6.01 22.81 4.97
N TYR A 144 6.99 22.21 4.30
CA TYR A 144 7.60 20.96 4.78
C TYR A 144 8.11 21.06 6.22
N GLN A 145 8.67 22.21 6.61
CA GLN A 145 9.21 22.42 7.96
C GLN A 145 8.09 22.41 9.03
N GLU A 146 6.98 23.10 8.76
CA GLU A 146 5.81 23.13 9.65
C GLU A 146 5.13 21.77 9.75
N TRP A 147 4.95 21.11 8.60
CA TRP A 147 4.41 19.75 8.56
C TRP A 147 5.30 18.79 9.35
N ARG A 148 6.61 18.79 9.09
CA ARG A 148 7.54 17.86 9.76
C ARG A 148 7.53 18.07 11.27
N LYS A 149 7.51 19.33 11.72
CA LYS A 149 7.44 19.66 13.15
C LYS A 149 6.16 19.09 13.77
N SER A 150 4.99 19.44 13.22
CA SER A 150 3.70 18.98 13.75
C SER A 150 3.55 17.45 13.69
N TRP A 151 4.02 16.83 12.61
CA TRP A 151 4.01 15.39 12.44
C TRP A 151 4.87 14.67 13.48
N THR A 152 6.11 15.16 13.66
CA THR A 152 7.05 14.58 14.64
C THR A 152 6.51 14.74 16.06
N GLU A 153 5.89 15.88 16.37
CA GLU A 153 5.23 16.09 17.66
C GLU A 153 4.05 15.14 17.89
N LYS A 154 3.24 14.89 16.85
CA LYS A 154 2.08 14.00 16.91
C LYS A 154 2.46 12.54 17.10
N TYR A 155 3.49 12.07 16.39
CA TYR A 155 3.90 10.65 16.39
C TYR A 155 5.25 10.46 17.08
N LYS A 156 5.53 11.22 18.15
CA LYS A 156 6.72 10.99 18.96
C LYS A 156 6.68 9.55 19.46
N SER A 157 7.54 8.71 18.89
CA SER A 157 7.83 7.38 19.43
C SER A 157 8.39 7.55 20.85
N THR A 158 7.60 7.26 21.89
CA THR A 158 8.20 6.91 23.18
C THR A 158 8.83 5.54 23.00
N SER A 159 10.14 5.50 22.76
CA SER A 159 10.87 4.24 22.87
C SER A 159 10.74 3.73 24.31
N PRO A 160 10.36 2.46 24.54
CA PRO A 160 10.40 1.86 25.88
C PRO A 160 11.81 1.80 26.50
N ASP A 161 12.86 2.15 25.76
CA ASP A 161 14.25 2.09 26.23
C ASP A 161 14.71 3.36 27.00
N GLU A 162 13.82 4.33 27.25
CA GLU A 162 14.09 5.53 28.07
C GLU A 162 13.09 5.68 29.24
N ALA A 163 12.81 4.60 29.98
CA ALA A 163 12.13 4.64 31.28
C ALA A 163 12.86 3.81 32.34
#